data_AF-A0AAE3ADX0-F1
#
_entry.id   AF-A0AAE3ADX0-F1
#
_cell.length_a   1.000
_cell.length_b   1.000
_cell.length_c   1.000
_cell.angle_alpha   90.00
_cell.angle_beta   90.00
_cell.angle_gamma   90.00
#
_symmetry.space_group_name_H-M   'P 1'
#
loop_
_entity.id
_entity.type
_entity.pdbx_description
1 polymer ?
#
loop_
_entity_poly.entity_id
_entity_poly.type
_entity_poly.pdbx_seq_one_letter_code
_entity_poly.pdbx_strand_id
1 'polypeptide(L)'
;MQLQNEIVKKHTPIKSLLIDWLIIFGTYLFIRIFFALFGLHQNIVLLGCCLAILPYLFGALYLQKSHKQCQLWLAALAILIPSVVEKAAIYLFGAYLYNLRPINVVGVMEAIKSNAPYTNFIKNQSAQNLINLSYFNWTYILCSIAISVLVILLLHKTKQKSNKG
;
A
#
# COMPACT_ATOMS: atom_id res chain seq x y z
N MET A 1 30.34 34.27 16.68
CA MET A 1 30.05 33.20 15.70
C MET A 1 28.83 32.39 16.14
N GLN A 2 27.63 32.99 16.15
CA GLN A 2 26.38 32.36 16.57
C GLN A 2 25.40 32.11 15.41
N LEU A 3 25.89 32.17 14.16
CA LEU A 3 25.07 32.10 12.95
C LEU A 3 24.89 30.68 12.38
N GLN A 4 25.27 29.63 13.12
CA GLN A 4 25.18 28.22 12.67
C GLN A 4 24.11 27.40 13.41
N ASN A 5 23.48 27.95 14.46
CA ASN A 5 22.45 27.25 15.23
C ASN A 5 21.02 27.50 14.73
N GLU A 6 20.87 28.36 13.71
CA GLU A 6 19.64 28.63 12.96
C GLU A 6 19.54 27.78 11.69
N ILE A 7 20.24 26.63 11.61
CA ILE A 7 19.75 25.53 10.77
C ILE A 7 18.62 24.86 11.55
N VAL A 8 17.57 25.64 11.79
CA VAL A 8 16.23 25.17 12.12
C VAL A 8 15.97 24.07 11.11
N LYS A 9 16.01 22.82 11.58
CA LYS A 9 15.68 21.62 10.82
C LYS A 9 14.21 21.79 10.47
N LYS A 10 13.94 22.56 9.40
CA LYS A 10 12.63 22.80 8.83
C LYS A 10 12.24 21.45 8.23
N HIS A 11 11.81 20.55 9.09
CA HIS A 11 11.31 19.25 8.71
C HIS A 11 10.00 19.55 8.02
N THR A 12 10.09 19.82 6.72
CA THR A 12 8.93 20.15 5.92
C THR A 12 7.96 18.97 6.04
N PRO A 13 6.66 19.23 6.27
CA PRO A 13 5.67 18.16 6.43
C PRO A 13 5.70 17.18 5.24
N ILE A 14 6.13 17.67 4.07
CA ILE A 14 6.32 16.92 2.83
C ILE A 14 7.41 15.83 2.93
N LYS A 15 8.56 16.11 3.57
CA LYS A 15 9.62 15.10 3.71
C LYS A 15 9.16 13.90 4.53
N SER A 16 8.39 14.16 5.59
CA SER A 16 7.78 13.10 6.40
C SER A 16 6.80 12.28 5.57
N LEU A 17 5.92 12.94 4.79
CA LEU A 17 4.96 12.25 3.92
C LEU A 17 5.65 11.32 2.91
N LEU A 18 6.75 11.77 2.30
CA LEU A 18 7.51 10.94 1.37
C LEU A 18 8.13 9.72 2.06
N ILE A 19 8.58 9.86 3.31
CA ILE A 19 9.08 8.74 4.11
C ILE A 19 7.94 7.77 4.43
N ASP A 20 6.77 8.28 4.83
CA ASP A 20 5.56 7.46 5.07
C ASP A 20 5.16 6.65 3.83
N TRP A 21 5.18 7.29 2.66
CA TRP A 21 4.92 6.62 1.39
C TRP A 21 5.95 5.53 1.11
N LEU A 22 7.24 5.85 1.29
CA LEU A 22 8.32 4.89 1.10
C LEU A 22 8.20 3.70 2.06
N ILE A 23 7.76 3.91 3.30
CA ILE A 23 7.49 2.84 4.26
C ILE A 23 6.34 1.97 3.77
N ILE A 24 5.20 2.55 3.36
CA ILE A 24 4.04 1.78 2.89
C ILE A 24 4.42 0.95 1.65
N PHE A 25 5.06 1.56 0.65
CA PHE A 25 5.54 0.85 -0.53
C PHE A 25 6.62 -0.20 -0.20
N GLY A 26 7.54 0.13 0.70
CA GLY A 26 8.60 -0.76 1.15
C GLY A 26 8.04 -1.99 1.88
N THR A 27 7.10 -1.81 2.80
CA THR A 27 6.42 -2.91 3.49
C THR A 27 5.64 -3.77 2.50
N TYR A 28 4.98 -3.17 1.52
CA TYR A 28 4.27 -3.91 0.48
C TYR A 28 5.21 -4.83 -0.32
N LEU A 29 6.33 -4.29 -0.80
CA LEU A 29 7.34 -5.04 -1.54
C LEU A 29 7.99 -6.11 -0.66
N PHE A 30 8.27 -5.80 0.60
CA PHE A 30 8.85 -6.73 1.55
C PHE A 30 7.95 -7.95 1.79
N ILE A 31 6.63 -7.73 1.98
CA ILE A 31 5.66 -8.83 2.13
C ILE A 31 5.66 -9.72 0.89
N ARG A 32 5.66 -9.13 -0.31
CA ARG A 32 5.72 -9.88 -1.58
C ARG A 32 6.98 -10.74 -1.69
N ILE A 33 8.16 -10.17 -1.42
CA ILE A 33 9.43 -10.89 -1.49
C ILE A 33 9.47 -11.99 -0.42
N PHE A 34 9.03 -11.70 0.79
CA PHE A 34 8.98 -12.67 1.89
C PHE A 34 8.11 -13.89 1.51
N PHE A 35 6.87 -13.68 1.06
CA PHE A 35 6.01 -14.78 0.65
C PHE A 35 6.55 -15.56 -0.56
N ALA A 36 7.27 -14.90 -1.47
CA ALA A 36 7.93 -15.55 -2.59
C ALA A 36 9.11 -16.44 -2.13
N LEU A 37 9.96 -15.97 -1.20
CA LEU A 37 11.09 -16.71 -0.67
C LEU A 37 10.68 -17.95 0.13
N PHE A 38 9.59 -17.85 0.90
CA PHE A 38 9.09 -18.95 1.74
C PHE A 38 8.15 -19.91 0.98
N GLY A 39 7.89 -19.70 -0.32
CA GLY A 39 6.95 -20.52 -1.10
C GLY A 39 5.48 -20.39 -0.67
N LEU A 40 5.16 -19.52 0.29
CA LEU A 40 3.81 -19.23 0.79
C LEU A 40 2.97 -18.45 -0.20
N HIS A 41 3.52 -18.13 -1.36
CA HIS A 41 2.82 -17.46 -2.45
C HIS A 41 1.48 -18.17 -2.82
N GLN A 42 1.38 -19.49 -2.68
CA GLN A 42 0.12 -20.22 -2.90
C GLN A 42 -1.02 -19.83 -1.95
N ASN A 43 -0.72 -19.29 -0.76
CA ASN A 43 -1.74 -18.80 0.17
C ASN A 43 -2.15 -17.36 -0.18
N ILE A 44 -2.85 -17.24 -1.30
CA ILE A 44 -3.34 -15.98 -1.89
C ILE A 44 -4.21 -15.19 -0.92
N VAL A 45 -5.00 -15.87 -0.07
CA VAL A 45 -5.85 -15.25 0.94
C VAL A 45 -5.01 -14.59 2.02
N LEU A 46 -4.05 -15.33 2.60
CA LEU A 46 -3.19 -14.79 3.65
C LEU A 46 -2.32 -13.66 3.11
N LEU A 47 -1.76 -13.82 1.90
CA LEU A 47 -0.99 -12.80 1.21
C LEU A 47 -1.81 -11.52 1.04
N GLY A 48 -3.03 -11.64 0.50
CA GLY A 48 -3.96 -10.52 0.32
C GLY A 48 -4.31 -9.83 1.63
N CYS A 49 -4.61 -10.57 2.69
CA CYS A 49 -4.89 -10.01 4.01
C CYS A 49 -3.68 -9.26 4.58
N CYS A 50 -2.48 -9.83 4.47
CA CYS A 50 -1.26 -9.17 4.94
C CYS A 50 -0.99 -7.86 4.18
N LEU A 51 -1.14 -7.87 2.86
CA LEU A 51 -0.96 -6.68 2.01
C LEU A 51 -2.05 -5.61 2.29
N ALA A 52 -3.25 -6.03 2.65
CA ALA A 52 -4.35 -5.11 2.97
C ALA A 52 -4.22 -4.45 4.35
N ILE A 53 -3.47 -5.03 5.29
CA ILE A 53 -3.40 -4.57 6.69
C ILE A 53 -2.02 -4.01 7.05
N LEU A 54 -0.95 -4.78 6.86
CA LEU A 54 0.37 -4.47 7.40
C LEU A 54 0.92 -3.12 6.88
N PRO A 55 0.92 -2.82 5.57
CA PRO A 55 1.49 -1.57 5.07
C PRO A 55 0.87 -0.33 5.71
N TYR A 56 -0.46 -0.33 5.88
CA TYR A 56 -1.19 0.79 6.49
C TYR A 56 -0.97 0.88 7.99
N LEU A 57 -0.85 -0.27 8.68
CA LEU A 57 -0.54 -0.29 10.09
C LEU A 57 0.87 0.26 10.36
N PHE A 58 1.87 -0.13 9.57
CA PHE A 58 3.23 0.39 9.70
C PHE A 58 3.30 1.90 9.39
N GLY A 59 2.64 2.36 8.33
CA GLY A 59 2.53 3.80 8.05
C GLY A 59 1.87 4.58 9.19
N ALA A 60 0.78 4.05 9.76
CA ALA A 60 0.10 4.67 10.89
C ALA A 60 0.95 4.71 12.17
N LEU A 61 1.68 3.63 12.48
CA LEU A 61 2.59 3.57 13.62
C LEU A 61 3.73 4.57 13.47
N TYR A 62 4.28 4.72 12.26
CA TYR A 62 5.31 5.75 12.00
C TYR A 62 4.73 7.16 12.19
N LEU A 63 3.57 7.45 11.61
CA LEU A 63 2.88 8.74 11.77
C LEU A 63 2.60 9.08 13.24
N GLN A 64 2.16 8.09 14.03
CA GLN A 64 1.91 8.27 15.45
C GLN A 64 3.19 8.58 16.24
N LYS A 65 4.32 7.95 15.88
CA LYS A 65 5.60 8.14 16.57
C LYS A 65 6.33 9.42 16.15
N SER A 66 6.29 9.77 14.86
CA SER A 66 6.97 10.96 14.32
C SER A 66 6.24 12.26 14.65
N HIS A 67 4.91 12.25 14.84
CA HIS A 67 4.15 13.50 14.91
C HIS A 67 3.19 13.58 16.10
N LYS A 68 3.63 14.23 17.19
CA LYS A 68 2.72 14.71 18.26
C LYS A 68 1.70 15.75 17.76
N GLN A 69 1.94 16.44 16.64
CA GLN A 69 1.09 17.53 16.13
C GLN A 69 0.90 17.51 14.61
N CYS A 70 0.72 16.34 13.99
CA CYS A 70 0.40 16.27 12.56
C CYS A 70 -1.09 16.57 12.33
N GLN A 71 -1.41 17.43 11.36
CA GLN A 71 -2.80 17.70 10.98
C GLN A 71 -3.46 16.43 10.43
N LEU A 72 -4.72 16.18 10.80
CA LEU A 72 -5.40 14.93 10.46
C LEU A 72 -5.46 14.67 8.95
N TRP A 73 -5.65 15.73 8.16
CA TRP A 73 -5.70 15.65 6.71
C TRP A 73 -4.36 15.19 6.11
N LEU A 74 -3.21 15.58 6.69
CA LEU A 74 -1.90 15.10 6.25
C LEU A 74 -1.75 13.60 6.52
N ALA A 75 -2.19 13.12 7.68
CA ALA A 75 -2.19 11.69 8.00
C ALA A 75 -3.14 10.92 7.07
N ALA A 76 -4.30 11.49 6.72
CA ALA A 76 -5.21 10.89 5.76
C ALA A 76 -4.56 10.78 4.37
N LEU A 77 -3.91 11.84 3.88
CA LEU A 77 -3.20 11.81 2.60
C LEU A 77 -2.02 10.83 2.61
N ALA A 78 -1.29 10.74 3.73
CA ALA A 78 -0.16 9.83 3.90
C ALA A 78 -0.56 8.36 3.71
N ILE A 79 -1.78 7.99 4.09
CA ILE A 79 -2.29 6.62 4.04
C ILE A 79 -3.11 6.38 2.76
N LEU A 80 -3.97 7.32 2.40
CA LEU A 80 -4.97 7.15 1.34
C LEU A 80 -4.35 7.27 -0.04
N ILE A 81 -3.37 8.17 -0.25
CA ILE A 81 -2.69 8.30 -1.56
C ILE A 81 -1.93 7.00 -1.90
N PRO A 82 -1.03 6.47 -1.05
CA PRO A 82 -0.36 5.21 -1.35
C PRO A 82 -1.34 4.05 -1.52
N SER A 83 -2.41 4.02 -0.74
CA SER A 83 -3.47 3.02 -0.90
C SER A 83 -4.03 3.04 -2.30
N VAL A 84 -4.49 4.19 -2.81
CA VAL A 84 -5.07 4.28 -4.16
C VAL A 84 -4.03 4.00 -5.25
N VAL A 85 -2.84 4.59 -5.12
CA VAL A 85 -1.75 4.43 -6.11
C VAL A 85 -1.32 2.97 -6.24
N GLU A 86 -1.21 2.24 -5.13
CA GLU A 86 -0.90 0.81 -5.12
C GLU A 86 -1.91 0.00 -5.95
N LYS A 87 -3.22 0.18 -5.74
CA LYS A 87 -4.24 -0.59 -6.48
C LYS A 87 -4.28 -0.19 -7.94
N ALA A 88 -4.14 1.11 -8.23
CA ALA A 88 -4.07 1.59 -9.61
C ALA A 88 -2.87 0.99 -10.35
N ALA A 89 -1.69 0.95 -9.71
CA ALA A 89 -0.49 0.35 -10.29
C ALA A 89 -0.67 -1.15 -10.55
N ILE A 90 -1.24 -1.90 -9.60
CA ILE A 90 -1.51 -3.34 -9.75
C ILE A 90 -2.53 -3.58 -10.88
N TYR A 91 -3.59 -2.79 -10.94
CA TYR A 91 -4.61 -2.90 -11.98
C TYR A 91 -4.04 -2.62 -13.38
N LEU A 92 -3.29 -1.53 -13.54
CA LEU A 92 -2.64 -1.17 -14.81
C LEU A 92 -1.61 -2.22 -15.23
N PHE A 93 -0.84 -2.73 -14.27
CA PHE A 93 0.12 -3.78 -14.52
C PHE A 93 -0.56 -5.10 -14.92
N GLY A 94 -1.68 -5.46 -14.28
CA GLY A 94 -2.51 -6.60 -14.68
C GLY A 94 -3.06 -6.43 -16.09
N ALA A 95 -3.66 -5.27 -16.40
CA ALA A 95 -4.16 -4.98 -17.74
C ALA A 95 -3.06 -5.13 -18.81
N TYR A 96 -1.85 -4.65 -18.52
CA TYR A 96 -0.68 -4.82 -19.37
C TYR A 96 -0.30 -6.29 -19.56
N LEU A 97 -0.20 -7.09 -18.48
CA LEU A 97 0.17 -8.51 -18.54
C LEU A 97 -0.83 -9.35 -19.35
N TYR A 98 -2.13 -9.06 -19.21
CA TYR A 98 -3.21 -9.74 -19.93
C TYR A 98 -3.49 -9.17 -21.33
N ASN A 99 -2.74 -8.16 -21.77
CA ASN A 99 -2.94 -7.47 -23.04
C ASN A 99 -4.38 -6.95 -23.23
N LEU A 100 -4.99 -6.50 -22.14
CA LEU A 100 -6.33 -5.95 -22.12
C LEU A 100 -6.26 -4.42 -22.03
N ARG A 101 -7.21 -3.76 -22.69
CA ARG A 101 -7.34 -2.30 -22.57
C ARG A 101 -7.73 -1.97 -21.11
N PRO A 102 -7.04 -1.05 -20.42
CA PRO A 102 -7.36 -0.66 -19.03
C PRO A 102 -8.78 -0.12 -18.83
N ILE A 103 -9.47 0.29 -19.90
CA ILE A 103 -10.88 0.69 -19.87
C ILE A 103 -11.82 -0.50 -19.58
N ASN A 104 -11.40 -1.73 -19.91
CA ASN A 104 -12.19 -2.94 -19.71
C ASN A 104 -11.98 -3.53 -18.30
N VAL A 105 -12.50 -2.84 -17.29
CA VAL A 105 -12.35 -3.22 -15.87
C VAL A 105 -12.83 -4.64 -15.57
N VAL A 106 -13.97 -5.03 -16.16
CA VAL A 106 -14.54 -6.37 -15.96
C VAL A 106 -13.60 -7.44 -16.51
N GLY A 107 -13.15 -7.29 -17.76
CA GLY A 107 -12.26 -8.26 -18.39
C GLY A 107 -10.90 -8.35 -17.68
N VAL A 108 -10.32 -7.22 -17.27
CA VAL A 108 -9.05 -7.23 -16.51
C VAL A 108 -9.22 -7.94 -15.17
N MET A 109 -10.30 -7.66 -14.45
CA MET A 109 -10.55 -8.28 -13.15
C MET A 109 -10.82 -9.78 -13.27
N GLU A 110 -11.56 -10.20 -14.30
CA GLU A 110 -11.85 -11.61 -14.56
C GLU A 110 -10.59 -12.39 -14.96
N ALA A 111 -9.71 -11.80 -15.77
CA ALA A 111 -8.43 -12.39 -16.14
C ALA A 111 -7.51 -12.56 -14.91
N ILE A 112 -7.44 -11.54 -14.04
CA ILE A 112 -6.69 -11.59 -12.78
C ILE A 112 -7.25 -12.68 -11.86
N LYS A 113 -8.57 -12.73 -11.68
CA LYS A 113 -9.23 -13.71 -10.80
C LYS A 113 -9.05 -15.15 -11.29
N SER A 114 -9.20 -15.36 -12.60
CA SER A 114 -9.04 -16.69 -13.22
C SER A 114 -7.57 -17.12 -13.34
N ASN A 115 -6.63 -16.23 -13.00
CA ASN A 115 -5.20 -16.43 -13.16
C ASN A 115 -4.86 -16.95 -14.57
N ALA A 116 -5.47 -16.32 -15.58
CA ALA A 116 -5.24 -16.66 -16.98
C ALA A 116 -3.72 -16.58 -17.31
N PRO A 117 -3.23 -17.32 -18.32
CA PRO A 117 -1.85 -17.19 -18.73
C PRO A 117 -1.55 -15.77 -19.19
N TYR A 118 -0.46 -15.19 -18.70
CA TYR A 118 -0.04 -13.86 -19.12
C TYR A 118 0.35 -13.85 -20.60
N THR A 119 -0.13 -12.84 -21.32
CA THR A 119 0.12 -12.70 -22.76
C THR A 119 1.33 -11.81 -23.05
N ASN A 120 1.66 -10.89 -22.14
CA ASN A 120 2.81 -9.97 -22.23
C ASN A 120 3.85 -10.23 -21.13
N PHE A 121 5.11 -9.85 -21.43
CA PHE A 121 6.28 -9.82 -20.53
C PHE A 121 6.79 -11.18 -20.02
N ILE A 122 5.93 -12.06 -19.49
CA ILE A 122 6.34 -13.34 -18.89
C ILE A 122 5.42 -14.46 -19.35
N LYS A 123 5.90 -15.26 -20.29
CA LYS A 123 5.22 -16.49 -20.73
C LYS A 123 5.62 -17.72 -19.92
N ASN A 124 6.64 -17.58 -19.06
CA ASN A 124 7.16 -18.69 -18.26
C ASN A 124 6.30 -18.89 -17.00
N GLN A 125 5.77 -20.10 -16.85
CA GLN A 125 4.85 -20.49 -15.78
C GLN A 125 5.45 -20.33 -14.36
N SER A 126 6.77 -20.52 -14.20
CA SER A 126 7.44 -20.35 -12.91
C SER A 126 7.46 -18.88 -12.46
N ALA A 127 7.72 -17.97 -13.40
CA ALA A 127 7.70 -16.54 -13.15
C ALA A 127 6.25 -15.99 -13.03
N GLN A 128 5.27 -16.63 -13.69
CA GLN A 128 3.86 -16.32 -13.47
C GLN A 128 3.44 -16.58 -12.01
N ASN A 129 3.91 -17.67 -11.41
CA ASN A 129 3.64 -17.94 -9.99
C ASN A 129 4.26 -16.86 -9.08
N LEU A 130 5.50 -16.41 -9.34
CA LEU A 130 6.11 -15.34 -8.53
C LEU A 130 5.33 -14.01 -8.61
N ILE A 131 4.77 -13.69 -9.78
CA ILE A 131 4.04 -12.44 -10.03
C ILE A 131 2.53 -12.67 -10.10
N ASN A 132 2.02 -13.74 -9.49
CA ASN A 132 0.59 -14.02 -9.53
C ASN A 132 -0.19 -12.87 -8.86
N LEU A 133 -1.21 -12.39 -9.59
CA LEU A 133 -2.03 -11.25 -9.24
C LEU A 133 -3.39 -11.64 -8.67
N SER A 134 -3.72 -12.94 -8.58
CA SER A 134 -5.06 -13.43 -8.19
C SER A 134 -5.57 -12.97 -6.81
N TYR A 135 -4.70 -12.50 -5.91
CA TYR A 135 -5.12 -11.86 -4.65
C TYR A 135 -5.80 -10.50 -4.89
N PHE A 136 -5.49 -9.85 -6.01
CA PHE A 136 -6.05 -8.58 -6.41
C PHE A 136 -7.45 -8.80 -7.00
N ASN A 137 -8.44 -8.81 -6.12
CA ASN A 137 -9.85 -8.90 -6.48
C ASN A 137 -10.65 -7.72 -5.91
N TRP A 138 -11.94 -7.63 -6.27
CA TRP A 138 -12.84 -6.61 -5.72
C TRP A 138 -12.87 -6.59 -4.19
N THR A 139 -12.86 -7.75 -3.55
CA THR A 139 -12.85 -7.87 -2.09
C THR A 139 -11.60 -7.25 -1.47
N TYR A 140 -10.42 -7.49 -2.06
CA TYR A 140 -9.16 -6.91 -1.63
C TYR A 140 -9.18 -5.38 -1.74
N ILE A 141 -9.65 -4.85 -2.88
CA ILE A 141 -9.75 -3.40 -3.10
C ILE A 141 -10.66 -2.76 -2.04
N LEU A 142 -11.88 -3.29 -1.87
CA LEU A 142 -12.85 -2.76 -0.91
C LEU A 142 -12.35 -2.89 0.53
N CYS A 143 -11.81 -4.06 0.89
CA CYS A 143 -11.31 -4.33 2.24
C CYS A 143 -10.13 -3.43 2.58
N SER A 144 -9.18 -3.27 1.65
CA SER A 144 -8.01 -2.40 1.87
C SER A 144 -8.41 -0.92 2.00
N ILE A 145 -9.38 -0.45 1.22
CA ILE A 145 -9.91 0.92 1.38
C ILE A 145 -10.59 1.05 2.76
N ALA A 146 -11.44 0.10 3.15
CA ALA A 146 -12.11 0.11 4.45
C ALA A 146 -11.11 0.10 5.63
N ILE A 147 -10.06 -0.73 5.56
CA ILE A 147 -8.99 -0.77 6.56
C ILE A 147 -8.25 0.57 6.59
N SER A 148 -7.91 1.15 5.44
CA SER A 148 -7.20 2.43 5.40
C SER A 148 -8.02 3.55 6.06
N VAL A 149 -9.33 3.59 5.84
CA VAL A 149 -10.25 4.52 6.50
C VAL A 149 -10.33 4.23 8.00
N LEU A 150 -10.45 2.96 8.40
CA LEU A 150 -10.50 2.56 9.80
C LEU A 150 -9.23 2.99 10.55
N VAL A 151 -8.05 2.80 9.95
CA VAL A 151 -6.77 3.21 10.53
C VAL A 151 -6.70 4.73 10.72
N ILE A 152 -7.18 5.51 9.74
CA ILE A 152 -7.26 6.98 9.86
C ILE A 152 -8.19 7.38 11.02
N LEU A 153 -9.35 6.72 11.16
CA LEU A 153 -10.28 6.96 12.26
C LEU A 153 -9.68 6.61 13.62
N LEU A 154 -8.92 5.52 13.72
CA LEU A 154 -8.21 5.14 14.95
C LEU A 154 -7.14 6.17 15.31
N LEU A 155 -6.35 6.63 14.33
CA LEU A 155 -5.38 7.72 14.52
C LEU A 155 -6.03 9.03 14.97
N HIS A 156 -7.24 9.33 14.49
CA HIS A 156 -8.01 10.49 14.95
C HIS A 156 -8.39 10.35 16.43
N LYS A 157 -8.92 9.18 16.83
CA LYS A 157 -9.32 8.93 18.23
C LYS A 157 -8.13 8.98 19.19
N THR A 158 -6.98 8.41 18.82
CA THR A 158 -5.78 8.43 19.67
C THR A 158 -5.23 9.84 19.86
N LYS A 159 -5.25 10.69 18.81
CA LYS A 159 -4.87 12.10 18.92
C LYS A 159 -5.81 12.91 19.81
N GLN A 160 -7.13 12.71 19.70
CA GLN A 160 -8.08 13.40 20.57
C GLN A 160 -7.89 13.03 22.05
N LYS A 161 -7.58 11.76 22.34
CA LYS A 161 -7.31 11.32 23.72
C LYS A 161 -6.02 11.94 24.27
N SER A 162 -4.97 12.05 23.45
CA SER A 162 -3.70 12.65 23.86
C SER A 162 -3.76 14.17 24.06
N ASN A 163 -4.75 14.87 23.49
CA ASN A 163 -4.89 16.32 23.61
C ASN A 163 -5.80 16.75 24.79
N LYS A 164 -6.38 15.77 25.51
CA LYS A 164 -7.30 15.98 26.65
C LYS A 164 -6.72 15.57 28.00
N GLY A 165 -5.51 15.01 28.03
CA GLY A 165 -4.80 14.62 29.26
C GLY A 165 -3.48 15.36 29.34
#